data_AF-A0A561VM37-F1
#
_entry.id   AF-A0A561VM37-F1
#
_cell.length_a   1.000
_cell.length_b   1.000
_cell.length_c   1.000
_cell.angle_alpha   90.00
_cell.angle_beta   90.00
_cell.angle_gamma   90.00
#
_symmetry.space_group_name_H-M   'P 1'
#
loop_
_entity.id
_entity.type
_entity.pdbx_description
1 polymer ?
#
loop_
_entity_poly.entity_id
_entity_poly.type
_entity_poly.pdbx_seq_one_letter_code
_entity_poly.pdbx_strand_id
1 'polypeptide(L)'
;MIFAVDTPVAHQQDPRKHVTGECEVPSTEAQASEGRGRPSTALAMLGRQLRILREECGISREDAAKHLRCHPAKVSRLELGQVPFKDADLDTLLTYYRMHDARERAALLSLNARLNEKPWWAPYSNSLAEWYRSYLLLESVAQYIYTYENRFIPGLLQTREYAEATIRDRYTDEEDIQRRVDVRMRRQASILRRRASQIWAIIDNAALEDGLDDPAVMRRQLDFLIRATDLPHVRIQIVKRGACAARSNSFSILRLRSARLSEVVYLEQLDDALFIEDVAKSEPYRIAWSEIGIVACKPEDTRRILEQTLRRCG
;
A
#
# COMPACT_ATOMS: atom_id res chain seq x y z
N MET A 1 62.93 46.07 -44.08
CA MET A 1 61.68 45.89 -44.85
C MET A 1 60.56 45.78 -43.82
N ILE A 2 59.88 46.87 -43.43
CA ILE A 2 58.79 47.56 -44.15
C ILE A 2 57.64 46.57 -44.41
N PHE A 3 56.39 46.71 -43.96
CA PHE A 3 55.65 47.68 -43.09
C PHE A 3 54.27 47.03 -42.80
N ALA A 4 53.65 47.41 -41.66
CA ALA A 4 52.19 47.54 -41.40
C ALA A 4 51.22 46.36 -41.69
N VAL A 5 50.19 46.10 -40.88
CA VAL A 5 49.16 47.07 -40.46
C VAL A 5 48.67 46.86 -39.02
N ASP A 6 48.39 48.03 -38.44
CA ASP A 6 47.94 48.44 -37.12
C ASP A 6 46.74 47.73 -36.46
N THR A 7 46.85 47.60 -35.13
CA THR A 7 45.77 47.56 -34.10
C THR A 7 45.38 49.02 -33.75
N PRO A 8 44.45 49.41 -32.82
CA PRO A 8 43.74 48.69 -31.73
C PRO A 8 42.24 49.09 -31.61
N VAL A 9 41.42 48.59 -30.67
CA VAL A 9 41.24 49.02 -29.25
C VAL A 9 40.14 48.08 -28.68
N ALA A 10 40.44 47.15 -27.77
CA ALA A 10 40.41 47.26 -26.30
C ALA A 10 39.11 47.80 -25.68
N HIS A 11 38.30 46.90 -25.10
CA HIS A 11 37.75 47.17 -23.78
C HIS A 11 37.85 45.92 -22.90
N GLN A 12 38.68 46.11 -21.88
CA GLN A 12 39.02 45.22 -20.79
C GLN A 12 37.96 45.37 -19.69
N GLN A 13 37.52 44.27 -19.09
CA GLN A 13 37.03 44.28 -17.71
C GLN A 13 37.23 42.91 -17.05
N ASP A 14 38.01 42.97 -15.96
CA ASP A 14 38.42 41.92 -15.01
C ASP A 14 37.28 41.70 -13.95
N PRO A 15 37.36 40.77 -12.96
CA PRO A 15 36.29 39.86 -12.60
C PRO A 15 35.69 40.24 -11.23
N ARG A 16 34.87 39.34 -10.67
CA ARG A 16 34.21 39.44 -9.34
C ARG A 16 32.94 40.28 -9.32
N LYS A 17 31.82 39.62 -9.63
CA LYS A 17 30.58 39.82 -8.87
C LYS A 17 30.05 38.46 -8.44
N HIS A 18 30.17 38.19 -7.14
CA HIS A 18 29.29 37.26 -6.45
C HIS A 18 27.85 37.70 -6.72
N VAL A 19 27.07 36.83 -7.38
CA VAL A 19 25.62 36.90 -7.36
C VAL A 19 25.18 35.61 -6.66
N THR A 20 24.88 35.76 -5.38
CA THR A 20 24.02 34.86 -4.62
C THR A 20 22.64 34.88 -5.28
N GLY A 21 22.42 33.97 -6.22
CA GLY A 21 21.09 33.66 -6.72
C GLY A 21 20.42 32.76 -5.70
N GLU A 22 19.68 33.36 -4.77
CA GLU A 22 18.69 32.65 -3.96
C GLU A 22 17.72 31.97 -4.92
N CYS A 23 17.66 30.64 -4.86
CA CYS A 23 16.68 29.86 -5.58
C CYS A 23 15.35 30.04 -4.84
N GLU A 24 14.61 31.09 -5.18
CA GLU A 24 13.22 31.27 -4.76
C GLU A 24 12.40 30.10 -5.34
N VAL A 25 12.22 29.07 -4.51
CA VAL A 25 11.20 28.06 -4.71
C VAL A 25 9.84 28.76 -4.64
N PRO A 26 9.01 28.74 -5.70
CA PRO A 26 7.70 29.35 -5.64
C PRO A 26 6.88 28.60 -4.59
N SER A 27 6.53 29.32 -3.51
CA SER A 27 5.57 28.92 -2.50
C SER A 27 4.24 28.62 -3.20
N THR A 28 4.04 27.35 -3.52
CA THR A 28 2.78 26.86 -4.05
C THR A 28 1.82 26.85 -2.88
N GLU A 29 1.06 27.93 -2.73
CA GLU A 29 -0.21 27.93 -2.00
C GLU A 29 -1.15 26.95 -2.70
N ALA A 30 -0.96 25.66 -2.42
CA ALA A 30 -1.93 24.62 -2.69
C ALA A 30 -3.09 24.86 -1.73
N GLN A 31 -4.03 25.70 -2.17
CA GLN A 31 -5.28 25.94 -1.50
C GLN A 31 -5.96 24.60 -1.23
N ALA A 32 -6.05 24.29 0.08
CA ALA A 32 -6.77 23.17 0.62
C ALA A 32 -8.22 23.19 0.10
N SER A 33 -8.54 22.27 -0.80
CA SER A 33 -9.91 21.81 -1.03
C SER A 33 -10.21 20.61 -0.13
N GLU A 34 -9.97 20.79 1.17
CA GLU A 34 -10.46 19.87 2.20
C GLU A 34 -11.98 20.05 2.32
N GLY A 35 -12.76 19.07 1.86
CA GLY A 35 -14.21 19.06 2.16
C GLY A 35 -15.15 18.35 1.19
N ARG A 36 -14.73 17.97 -0.01
CA ARG A 36 -15.50 17.04 -0.88
C ARG A 36 -14.72 15.75 -1.05
N GLY A 37 -14.83 14.90 -0.03
CA GLY A 37 -14.04 13.68 0.13
C GLY A 37 -14.10 12.77 -1.09
N ARG A 38 -12.92 12.42 -1.62
CA ARG A 38 -12.78 11.28 -2.52
C ARG A 38 -13.37 10.06 -1.80
N PRO A 39 -14.22 9.24 -2.48
CA PRO A 39 -14.72 7.99 -1.93
C PRO A 39 -13.56 7.15 -1.39
N SER A 40 -13.73 6.50 -0.23
CA SER A 40 -12.80 5.46 0.19
C SER A 40 -12.66 4.44 -0.95
N THR A 41 -11.43 4.10 -1.33
CA THR A 41 -11.17 3.17 -2.44
C THR A 41 -11.89 1.84 -2.21
N ALA A 42 -11.88 1.34 -0.97
CA ALA A 42 -12.56 0.11 -0.57
C ALA A 42 -14.10 0.20 -0.70
N LEU A 43 -14.68 1.38 -0.45
CA LEU A 43 -16.11 1.60 -0.64
C LEU A 43 -16.48 1.69 -2.13
N ALA A 44 -15.65 2.35 -2.94
CA ALA A 44 -15.81 2.41 -4.38
C ALA A 44 -15.70 1.03 -5.04
N MET A 45 -14.82 0.16 -4.53
CA MET A 45 -14.71 -1.25 -4.92
C MET A 45 -16.02 -2.02 -4.70
N LEU A 46 -16.56 -1.96 -3.49
CA LEU A 46 -17.80 -2.63 -3.15
C LEU A 46 -18.97 -2.12 -4.01
N GLY A 47 -19.03 -0.80 -4.24
CA GLY A 47 -20.02 -0.17 -5.11
C GLY A 47 -19.95 -0.67 -6.55
N ARG A 48 -18.74 -0.70 -7.15
CA ARG A 48 -18.53 -1.27 -8.49
C ARG A 48 -18.98 -2.73 -8.57
N GLN A 49 -18.67 -3.53 -7.54
CA GLN A 49 -19.05 -4.94 -7.55
C GLN A 49 -20.56 -5.14 -7.52
N LEU A 50 -21.28 -4.33 -6.74
CA LEU A 50 -22.74 -4.36 -6.77
C LEU A 50 -23.33 -3.89 -8.09
N ARG A 51 -22.70 -2.89 -8.73
CA ARG A 51 -23.11 -2.45 -10.06
C ARG A 51 -23.01 -3.58 -11.08
N ILE A 52 -21.87 -4.29 -11.09
CA ILE A 52 -21.65 -5.45 -11.97
C ILE A 52 -22.72 -6.52 -11.73
N LEU A 53 -22.97 -6.88 -10.46
CA LEU A 53 -23.99 -7.87 -10.10
C LEU A 53 -25.39 -7.48 -10.57
N ARG A 54 -25.74 -6.20 -10.42
CA ARG A 54 -27.03 -5.68 -10.89
C ARG A 54 -27.15 -5.80 -12.41
N GLU A 55 -26.10 -5.40 -13.13
CA GLU A 55 -26.06 -5.43 -14.60
C GLU A 55 -26.10 -6.87 -15.14
N GLU A 56 -25.39 -7.81 -14.52
CA GLU A 56 -25.45 -9.25 -14.84
C GLU A 56 -26.86 -9.84 -14.69
N CYS A 57 -27.65 -9.32 -13.74
CA CYS A 57 -29.04 -9.73 -13.54
C CYS A 57 -30.04 -9.03 -14.47
N GLY A 58 -29.59 -8.09 -15.31
CA GLY A 58 -30.46 -7.27 -16.17
C GLY A 58 -31.35 -6.31 -15.39
N ILE A 59 -31.00 -5.96 -14.15
CA ILE A 59 -31.82 -5.12 -13.28
C ILE A 59 -31.47 -3.64 -13.50
N SER A 60 -32.47 -2.79 -13.71
CA SER A 60 -32.26 -1.34 -13.81
C SER A 60 -31.96 -0.72 -12.45
N ARG A 61 -31.32 0.47 -12.42
CA ARG A 61 -31.12 1.20 -11.15
C ARG A 61 -32.46 1.59 -10.52
N GLU A 62 -33.43 1.91 -11.36
CA GLU A 62 -34.79 2.26 -10.98
C GLU A 62 -35.48 1.09 -10.26
N ASP A 63 -35.34 -0.13 -10.79
CA ASP A 63 -35.94 -1.31 -10.18
C ASP A 63 -35.23 -1.71 -8.88
N ALA A 64 -33.90 -1.61 -8.83
CA ALA A 64 -33.14 -1.76 -7.59
C ALA A 64 -33.58 -0.74 -6.52
N ALA A 65 -33.82 0.51 -6.93
CA ALA A 65 -34.26 1.58 -6.04
C ALA A 65 -35.70 1.36 -5.54
N LYS A 66 -36.60 0.90 -6.40
CA LYS A 66 -37.96 0.47 -6.01
C LYS A 66 -37.90 -0.67 -5.00
N HIS A 67 -37.06 -1.68 -5.24
CA HIS A 67 -36.89 -2.81 -4.34
C HIS A 67 -36.37 -2.38 -2.95
N LEU A 68 -35.40 -1.46 -2.91
CA LEU A 68 -34.90 -0.83 -1.68
C LEU A 68 -35.83 0.23 -1.07
N ARG A 69 -36.93 0.59 -1.74
CA ARG A 69 -37.83 1.70 -1.36
C ARG A 69 -37.08 3.01 -1.14
N CYS A 70 -36.20 3.36 -2.08
CA CYS A 70 -35.40 4.58 -2.03
C CYS A 70 -35.36 5.31 -3.38
N HIS A 71 -34.81 6.53 -3.39
CA HIS A 71 -34.61 7.29 -4.63
C HIS A 71 -33.51 6.65 -5.50
N PRO A 72 -33.63 6.56 -6.84
CA PRO A 72 -32.60 6.01 -7.74
C PRO A 72 -31.22 6.65 -7.58
N ALA A 73 -31.19 7.94 -7.25
CA ALA A 73 -29.94 8.66 -6.92
C ALA A 73 -29.19 8.07 -5.72
N LYS A 74 -29.85 7.39 -4.77
CA LYS A 74 -29.18 6.67 -3.68
C LYS A 74 -28.45 5.44 -4.23
N VAL A 75 -29.09 4.63 -5.08
CA VAL A 75 -28.46 3.45 -5.71
C VAL A 75 -27.25 3.87 -6.54
N SER A 76 -27.36 4.96 -7.31
CA SER A 76 -26.22 5.51 -8.06
C SER A 76 -25.05 5.88 -7.14
N ARG A 77 -25.30 6.61 -6.05
CA ARG A 77 -24.25 6.99 -5.08
C ARG A 77 -23.62 5.79 -4.38
N LEU A 78 -24.41 4.76 -4.08
CA LEU A 78 -23.93 3.50 -3.52
C LEU A 78 -22.99 2.78 -4.51
N GLU A 79 -23.39 2.65 -5.78
CA GLU A 79 -22.58 2.03 -6.83
C GLU A 79 -21.29 2.81 -7.14
N LEU A 80 -21.29 4.13 -6.94
CA LEU A 80 -20.10 4.97 -7.06
C LEU A 80 -19.25 5.01 -5.78
N GLY A 81 -19.67 4.32 -4.71
CA GLY A 81 -19.01 4.33 -3.41
C GLY A 81 -19.02 5.68 -2.69
N GLN A 82 -19.91 6.60 -3.07
CA GLN A 82 -19.98 7.93 -2.48
C GLN A 82 -20.68 7.95 -1.11
N VAL A 83 -21.45 6.91 -0.80
CA VAL A 83 -22.12 6.73 0.49
C VAL A 83 -21.97 5.27 0.96
N PRO A 84 -21.83 5.02 2.27
CA PRO A 84 -21.73 3.67 2.79
C PRO A 84 -23.04 2.89 2.63
N PHE A 85 -22.96 1.56 2.56
CA PHE A 85 -24.13 0.70 2.57
C PHE A 85 -24.56 0.43 4.00
N LYS A 86 -25.86 0.57 4.29
CA LYS A 86 -26.42 -0.07 5.48
C LYS A 86 -26.37 -1.59 5.28
N ASP A 87 -26.03 -2.33 6.33
CA ASP A 87 -25.91 -3.79 6.24
C ASP A 87 -27.20 -4.44 5.69
N ALA A 88 -28.36 -3.99 6.16
CA ALA A 88 -29.65 -4.47 5.68
C ALA A 88 -29.92 -4.12 4.20
N ASP A 89 -29.47 -2.94 3.75
CA ASP A 89 -29.64 -2.53 2.35
C ASP A 89 -28.77 -3.40 1.44
N LEU A 90 -27.51 -3.64 1.82
CA LEU A 90 -26.60 -4.52 1.09
C LEU A 90 -27.13 -5.95 1.02
N ASP A 91 -27.54 -6.52 2.16
CA ASP A 91 -28.08 -7.88 2.24
C ASP A 91 -29.32 -8.04 1.34
N THR A 92 -30.22 -7.06 1.37
CA THR A 92 -31.41 -7.01 0.49
C THR A 92 -31.02 -6.98 -0.99
N LEU A 93 -30.08 -6.10 -1.37
CA LEU A 93 -29.62 -6.01 -2.76
C LEU A 93 -28.94 -7.29 -3.23
N LEU A 94 -28.08 -7.91 -2.41
CA LEU A 94 -27.43 -9.17 -2.77
C LEU A 94 -28.45 -10.28 -3.03
N THR A 95 -29.53 -10.34 -2.25
CA THR A 95 -30.64 -11.27 -2.49
C THR A 95 -31.37 -10.95 -3.80
N TYR A 96 -31.68 -9.67 -4.03
CA TYR A 96 -32.38 -9.23 -5.23
C TYR A 96 -31.56 -9.45 -6.50
N TYR A 97 -30.24 -9.28 -6.42
CA TYR A 97 -29.26 -9.56 -7.47
C TYR A 97 -28.86 -11.04 -7.54
N ARG A 98 -29.66 -11.93 -6.95
CA ARG A 98 -29.52 -13.40 -7.09
C ARG A 98 -28.13 -13.92 -6.69
N MET A 99 -27.48 -13.30 -5.72
CA MET A 99 -26.23 -13.81 -5.15
C MET A 99 -26.53 -14.99 -4.23
N HIS A 100 -26.46 -16.20 -4.81
CA HIS A 100 -26.71 -17.45 -4.10
C HIS A 100 -25.45 -18.11 -3.53
N ASP A 101 -24.26 -17.74 -4.00
CA ASP A 101 -23.01 -18.23 -3.42
C ASP A 101 -22.84 -17.66 -2.00
N ALA A 102 -22.97 -18.53 -1.00
CA ALA A 102 -22.92 -18.16 0.41
C ALA A 102 -21.55 -17.62 0.84
N ARG A 103 -20.45 -18.11 0.23
CA ARG A 103 -19.10 -17.64 0.55
C ARG A 103 -18.89 -16.23 0.00
N GLU A 104 -19.28 -16.01 -1.25
CA GLU A 104 -19.21 -14.71 -1.90
C GLU A 104 -20.05 -13.67 -1.16
N ARG A 105 -21.29 -14.04 -0.81
CA ARG A 105 -22.18 -13.17 -0.02
C ARG A 105 -21.56 -12.79 1.31
N ALA A 106 -21.04 -13.77 2.06
CA ALA A 106 -20.42 -13.53 3.35
C ALA A 106 -19.17 -12.63 3.24
N ALA A 107 -18.40 -12.75 2.16
CA ALA A 107 -17.23 -11.91 1.93
C ALA A 107 -17.60 -10.44 1.69
N LEU A 108 -18.61 -10.16 0.85
CA LEU A 108 -19.07 -8.79 0.60
C LEU A 108 -19.71 -8.15 1.83
N LEU A 109 -20.51 -8.93 2.58
CA LEU A 109 -21.07 -8.47 3.86
C LEU A 109 -19.98 -8.20 4.90
N SER A 110 -18.95 -9.05 4.98
CA SER A 110 -17.81 -8.82 5.87
C SER A 110 -17.01 -7.58 5.49
N LEU A 111 -16.81 -7.31 4.20
CA LEU A 111 -16.17 -6.07 3.74
C LEU A 111 -17.01 -4.86 4.14
N ASN A 112 -18.33 -4.91 3.96
CA ASN A 112 -19.22 -3.83 4.35
C ASN A 112 -19.23 -3.58 5.86
N ALA A 113 -19.26 -4.64 6.66
CA ALA A 113 -19.18 -4.54 8.12
C ALA A 113 -17.91 -3.80 8.54
N ARG A 114 -16.75 -4.13 7.93
CA ARG A 114 -15.49 -3.40 8.18
C ARG A 114 -15.53 -1.94 7.75
N LEU A 115 -16.19 -1.63 6.64
CA LEU A 115 -16.39 -0.24 6.18
C LEU A 115 -17.28 0.57 7.12
N ASN A 116 -18.22 -0.08 7.82
CA ASN A 116 -19.15 0.55 8.76
C ASN A 116 -18.66 0.57 10.22
N GLU A 117 -17.69 -0.28 10.57
CA GLU A 117 -17.08 -0.29 11.90
C GLU A 117 -16.32 1.01 12.17
N LYS A 118 -16.38 1.49 13.43
CA LYS A 118 -15.51 2.60 13.84
C LYS A 118 -14.05 2.14 13.71
N PRO A 119 -13.25 2.75 12.83
CA PRO A 119 -11.91 2.26 12.58
C PRO A 119 -11.05 2.39 13.83
N TRP A 120 -10.27 1.35 14.15
CA TRP A 120 -9.36 1.38 15.31
C TRP A 120 -8.29 2.48 15.18
N TRP A 121 -8.03 2.94 13.95
CA TRP A 121 -7.14 4.07 13.65
C TRP A 121 -7.84 5.44 13.72
N ALA A 122 -9.12 5.51 14.08
CA ALA A 122 -9.83 6.80 14.22
C ALA A 122 -9.10 7.82 15.11
N PRO A 123 -8.45 7.45 16.24
CA PRO A 123 -7.67 8.40 17.04
C PRO A 123 -6.45 8.99 16.31
N TYR A 124 -6.04 8.37 15.19
CA TYR A 124 -4.86 8.73 14.41
C TYR A 124 -5.22 9.33 13.06
N SER A 125 -6.49 9.61 12.77
CA SER A 125 -6.95 10.04 11.44
C SER A 125 -6.12 11.19 10.88
N ASN A 126 -5.81 12.20 11.70
CA ASN A 126 -5.09 13.39 11.26
C ASN A 126 -3.64 13.09 10.80
N SER A 127 -3.07 11.99 11.25
CA SER A 127 -1.73 11.51 10.86
C SER A 127 -1.77 10.57 9.65
N LEU A 128 -2.95 10.10 9.22
CA LEU A 128 -3.08 9.08 8.18
C LEU A 128 -3.75 9.64 6.93
N ALA A 129 -3.06 9.53 5.80
CA ALA A 129 -3.64 9.82 4.50
C ALA A 129 -4.82 8.88 4.19
N GLU A 130 -5.79 9.37 3.42
CA GLU A 130 -7.02 8.63 3.10
C GLU A 130 -6.74 7.33 2.33
N TRP A 131 -5.77 7.34 1.42
CA TRP A 131 -5.33 6.14 0.70
C TRP A 131 -4.82 5.06 1.67
N TYR A 132 -4.11 5.45 2.73
CA TYR A 132 -3.58 4.49 3.70
C TYR A 132 -4.70 3.89 4.54
N ARG A 133 -5.70 4.68 4.92
CA ARG A 133 -6.91 4.17 5.62
C ARG A 133 -7.66 3.15 4.76
N SER A 134 -7.77 3.41 3.45
CA SER A 134 -8.37 2.47 2.49
C SER A 134 -7.54 1.18 2.37
N TYR A 135 -6.20 1.28 2.37
CA TYR A 135 -5.34 0.11 2.44
C TYR A 135 -5.55 -0.70 3.72
N LEU A 136 -5.58 -0.07 4.90
CA LEU A 136 -5.83 -0.77 6.18
C LEU A 136 -7.15 -1.53 6.21
N LEU A 137 -8.20 -0.98 5.57
CA LEU A 137 -9.49 -1.65 5.42
C LEU A 137 -9.37 -2.91 4.57
N LEU A 138 -8.79 -2.80 3.38
CA LEU A 138 -8.61 -3.93 2.46
C LEU A 138 -7.69 -5.00 3.05
N GLU A 139 -6.59 -4.59 3.68
CA GLU A 139 -5.67 -5.48 4.39
C GLU A 139 -6.38 -6.27 5.49
N SER A 140 -7.31 -5.65 6.22
CA SER A 140 -8.06 -6.31 7.31
C SER A 140 -9.05 -7.38 6.85
N VAL A 141 -9.46 -7.38 5.58
CA VAL A 141 -10.38 -8.37 4.99
C VAL A 141 -9.68 -9.30 4.00
N ALA A 142 -8.38 -9.09 3.74
CA ALA A 142 -7.60 -9.92 2.86
C ALA A 142 -7.44 -11.33 3.43
N GLN A 143 -7.67 -12.34 2.59
CA GLN A 143 -7.35 -13.73 2.88
C GLN A 143 -5.86 -13.99 2.75
N TYR A 144 -5.25 -13.46 1.68
CA TYR A 144 -3.81 -13.54 1.42
C TYR A 144 -3.23 -12.15 1.18
N ILE A 145 -2.06 -11.91 1.75
CA ILE A 145 -1.26 -10.71 1.57
C ILE A 145 0.07 -11.15 0.98
N TYR A 146 0.26 -10.90 -0.31
CA TYR A 146 1.56 -11.06 -0.97
C TYR A 146 2.25 -9.72 -0.98
N THR A 147 3.49 -9.65 -0.54
CA THR A 147 4.24 -8.40 -0.51
C THR A 147 5.66 -8.63 -0.99
N TYR A 148 6.09 -7.83 -1.97
CA TYR A 148 7.46 -7.76 -2.41
C TYR A 148 8.03 -6.41 -1.99
N GLU A 149 9.14 -6.45 -1.26
CA GLU A 149 9.86 -5.25 -0.86
C GLU A 149 11.31 -5.31 -1.30
N ASN A 150 11.75 -4.30 -2.04
CA ASN A 150 13.09 -4.26 -2.63
C ASN A 150 14.12 -3.50 -1.79
N ARG A 151 13.68 -2.62 -0.88
CA ARG A 151 14.57 -1.72 -0.13
C ARG A 151 14.35 -1.73 1.38
N PHE A 152 13.12 -1.95 1.83
CA PHE A 152 12.80 -1.96 3.26
C PHE A 152 12.22 -3.30 3.67
N ILE A 153 12.26 -3.60 4.97
CA ILE A 153 11.49 -4.74 5.48
C ILE A 153 9.99 -4.44 5.37
N PRO A 154 9.15 -5.39 4.92
CA PRO A 154 7.71 -5.21 4.83
C PRO A 154 7.12 -4.70 6.15
N GLY A 155 6.25 -3.69 6.10
CA GLY A 155 5.78 -3.01 7.30
C GLY A 155 5.00 -3.88 8.31
N LEU A 156 4.49 -5.06 7.90
CA LEU A 156 3.92 -6.06 8.82
C LEU A 156 4.99 -6.89 9.54
N LEU A 157 6.23 -6.85 9.06
CA LEU A 157 7.35 -7.60 9.58
C LEU A 157 8.42 -6.70 10.22
N GLN A 158 8.14 -5.42 10.44
CA GLN A 158 9.07 -4.48 11.08
C GLN A 158 8.98 -4.53 12.61
N THR A 159 10.11 -4.40 13.28
CA THR A 159 10.17 -4.07 14.71
C THR A 159 9.77 -2.62 14.94
N ARG A 160 9.52 -2.24 16.20
CA ARG A 160 9.15 -0.86 16.53
C ARG A 160 10.27 0.11 16.16
N GLU A 161 11.50 -0.26 16.49
CA GLU A 161 12.69 0.54 16.27
C GLU A 161 12.98 0.70 14.77
N TYR A 162 12.80 -0.35 13.98
CA TYR A 162 12.92 -0.27 12.52
C TYR A 162 11.82 0.61 11.91
N ALA A 163 10.57 0.46 12.39
CA ALA A 163 9.46 1.28 11.94
C ALA A 163 9.68 2.76 12.26
N GLU A 164 10.21 3.07 13.44
CA GLU A 164 10.54 4.44 13.85
C GLU A 164 11.64 5.04 12.96
N ALA A 165 12.73 4.31 12.73
CA ALA A 165 13.82 4.77 11.86
C ALA A 165 13.33 5.08 10.44
N THR A 166 12.54 4.19 9.84
CA THR A 166 12.00 4.41 8.49
C THR A 166 10.94 5.52 8.40
N ILE A 167 10.20 5.79 9.48
CA ILE A 167 9.24 6.92 9.52
C ILE A 167 9.99 8.24 9.66
N ARG A 168 11.06 8.27 10.46
CA ARG A 168 11.90 9.45 10.70
C ARG A 168 12.59 9.96 9.43
N ASP A 169 12.81 9.11 8.43
CA ASP A 169 13.32 9.53 7.12
C ASP A 169 12.34 10.42 6.33
N ARG A 170 11.04 10.37 6.65
CA ARG A 170 9.98 11.11 5.92
C ARG A 170 9.32 12.22 6.74
N TYR A 171 9.44 12.17 8.07
CA TYR A 171 8.73 13.07 8.98
C TYR A 171 9.68 13.57 10.07
N THR A 172 9.49 14.83 10.48
CA THR A 172 10.34 15.50 11.47
C THR A 172 9.62 15.82 12.78
N ASP A 173 8.28 15.79 12.81
CA ASP A 173 7.50 16.03 14.02
C ASP A 173 7.42 14.75 14.88
N GLU A 174 8.02 14.78 16.08
CA GLU A 174 8.09 13.62 16.98
C GLU A 174 6.72 13.06 17.37
N GLU A 175 5.72 13.93 17.56
CA GLU A 175 4.39 13.46 17.92
C GLU A 175 3.74 12.70 16.76
N ASP A 176 3.84 13.23 15.53
CA ASP A 176 3.36 12.53 14.32
C ASP A 176 4.13 11.23 14.05
N ILE A 177 5.45 11.23 14.23
CA ILE A 177 6.29 10.03 14.11
C ILE A 177 5.77 8.94 15.06
N GLN A 178 5.63 9.27 16.35
CA GLN A 178 5.21 8.29 17.35
C GLN A 178 3.80 7.75 17.06
N ARG A 179 2.88 8.62 16.62
CA ARG A 179 1.53 8.23 16.20
C ARG A 179 1.55 7.27 15.02
N ARG A 180 2.40 7.50 14.01
CA ARG A 180 2.56 6.60 12.86
C ARG A 180 3.18 5.26 13.24
N VAL A 181 4.18 5.27 14.13
CA VAL A 181 4.79 4.05 14.68
C VAL A 181 3.73 3.24 15.41
N ASP A 182 2.91 3.88 16.25
CA ASP A 182 1.80 3.24 16.96
C ASP A 182 0.79 2.60 16.00
N VAL A 183 0.38 3.32 14.96
CA VAL A 183 -0.51 2.78 13.93
C VAL A 183 0.11 1.55 13.27
N ARG A 184 1.39 1.60 12.88
CA ARG A 184 2.07 0.47 12.23
C ARG A 184 2.16 -0.75 13.16
N MET A 185 2.48 -0.54 14.43
CA MET A 185 2.57 -1.63 15.41
C MET A 185 1.20 -2.22 15.76
N ARG A 186 0.15 -1.39 15.86
CA ARG A 186 -1.23 -1.86 16.06
C ARG A 186 -1.73 -2.66 14.85
N ARG A 187 -1.47 -2.19 13.63
CA ARG A 187 -1.74 -2.90 12.37
C ARG A 187 -1.09 -4.28 12.37
N GLN A 188 0.22 -4.33 12.64
CA GLN A 188 0.98 -5.57 12.71
C GLN A 188 0.37 -6.55 13.74
N ALA A 189 0.12 -6.08 14.96
CA ALA A 189 -0.43 -6.92 16.01
C ALA A 189 -1.81 -7.49 15.64
N SER A 190 -2.65 -6.69 14.98
CA SER A 190 -3.98 -7.12 14.53
C SER A 190 -3.89 -8.29 13.54
N ILE A 191 -2.96 -8.24 12.59
CA ILE A 191 -2.85 -9.26 11.53
C ILE A 191 -2.06 -10.48 12.00
N LEU A 192 -0.86 -10.25 12.57
CA LEU A 192 0.03 -11.35 12.97
C LEU A 192 -0.53 -12.17 14.13
N ARG A 193 -1.12 -11.53 15.16
CA ARG A 193 -1.59 -12.26 16.36
C ARG A 193 -2.93 -12.95 16.14
N ARG A 194 -3.85 -12.33 15.39
CA ARG A 194 -5.20 -12.89 15.17
C ARG A 194 -5.26 -13.92 14.05
N ARG A 195 -4.14 -14.15 13.34
CA ARG A 195 -4.07 -15.01 12.15
C ARG A 195 -5.15 -14.66 11.12
N ALA A 196 -5.40 -13.36 10.95
CA ALA A 196 -6.49 -12.86 10.12
C ALA A 196 -6.29 -13.17 8.62
N SER A 197 -5.01 -13.18 8.20
CA SER A 197 -4.58 -13.34 6.81
C SER A 197 -3.34 -14.23 6.72
N GLN A 198 -3.19 -14.92 5.59
CA GLN A 198 -1.98 -15.61 5.22
C GLN A 198 -1.02 -14.61 4.57
N ILE A 199 0.19 -14.46 5.12
CA ILE A 199 1.19 -13.51 4.63
C ILE A 199 2.27 -14.26 3.88
N TRP A 200 2.59 -13.80 2.68
CA TRP A 200 3.78 -14.22 1.95
C TRP A 200 4.59 -12.99 1.57
N ALA A 201 5.72 -12.82 2.24
CA ALA A 201 6.67 -11.76 1.98
C ALA A 201 7.85 -12.30 1.16
N ILE A 202 8.19 -11.63 0.06
CA ILE A 202 9.48 -11.77 -0.59
C ILE A 202 10.26 -10.48 -0.35
N ILE A 203 11.44 -10.60 0.25
CA ILE A 203 12.28 -9.48 0.64
C ILE A 203 13.54 -9.54 -0.21
N ASP A 204 13.89 -8.44 -0.86
CA ASP A 204 15.15 -8.37 -1.57
C ASP A 204 16.32 -8.37 -0.57
N ASN A 205 17.42 -9.01 -0.95
CA ASN A 205 18.61 -9.05 -0.11
C ASN A 205 19.17 -7.64 0.19
N ALA A 206 18.99 -6.68 -0.71
CA ALA A 206 19.36 -5.28 -0.47
C ALA A 206 18.67 -4.70 0.77
N ALA A 207 17.42 -5.08 1.06
CA ALA A 207 16.71 -4.63 2.26
C ALA A 207 17.31 -5.17 3.58
N LEU A 208 18.09 -6.25 3.51
CA LEU A 208 18.79 -6.83 4.65
C LEU A 208 20.19 -6.24 4.85
N GLU A 209 20.83 -5.76 3.77
CA GLU A 209 22.21 -5.27 3.78
C GLU A 209 22.31 -3.75 3.84
N ASP A 210 21.47 -3.06 3.08
CA ASP A 210 21.47 -1.61 2.90
C ASP A 210 20.23 -0.97 3.53
N GLY A 211 19.50 -1.73 4.37
CA GLY A 211 18.16 -1.35 4.84
C GLY A 211 18.14 -0.17 5.81
N LEU A 212 18.99 -0.21 6.86
CA LEU A 212 19.16 0.87 7.83
C LEU A 212 20.61 0.90 8.32
N ASP A 213 21.12 2.11 8.57
CA ASP A 213 22.52 2.32 8.97
C ASP A 213 22.81 1.92 10.43
N ASP A 214 21.78 1.76 11.29
CA ASP A 214 21.94 1.34 12.69
C ASP A 214 22.03 -0.20 12.81
N PRO A 215 23.20 -0.77 13.13
CA PRO A 215 23.37 -2.22 13.23
C PRO A 215 22.57 -2.83 14.39
N ALA A 216 22.35 -2.10 15.49
CA ALA A 216 21.60 -2.60 16.64
C ALA A 216 20.10 -2.74 16.30
N VAL A 217 19.54 -1.80 15.55
CA VAL A 217 18.17 -1.89 15.01
C VAL A 217 18.07 -3.05 14.04
N MET A 218 19.01 -3.18 13.11
CA MET A 218 19.02 -4.27 12.13
C MET A 218 19.14 -5.66 12.77
N ARG A 219 19.94 -5.81 13.83
CA ARG A 219 20.02 -7.07 14.58
C ARG A 219 18.69 -7.47 15.20
N ARG A 220 18.02 -6.53 15.89
CA ARG A 220 16.68 -6.77 16.46
C ARG A 220 15.65 -7.11 15.38
N GLN A 221 15.77 -6.45 14.22
CA GLN A 221 14.93 -6.69 13.06
C GLN A 221 15.13 -8.10 12.49
N LEU A 222 16.37 -8.53 12.28
CA LEU A 222 16.70 -9.88 11.79
C LEU A 222 16.24 -10.95 12.78
N ASP A 223 16.47 -10.75 14.08
CA ASP A 223 15.96 -11.63 15.13
C ASP A 223 14.43 -11.77 15.09
N PHE A 224 13.72 -10.66 14.84
CA PHE A 224 12.28 -10.69 14.66
C PHE A 224 11.85 -11.48 13.42
N LEU A 225 12.52 -11.29 12.27
CA LEU A 225 12.22 -12.05 11.05
C LEU A 225 12.45 -13.56 11.26
N ILE A 226 13.52 -13.95 11.96
CA ILE A 226 13.79 -15.34 12.30
C ILE A 226 12.62 -15.92 13.11
N ARG A 227 12.14 -15.24 14.16
CA ARG A 227 10.97 -15.66 14.93
C ARG A 227 9.69 -15.68 14.09
N ALA A 228 9.53 -14.76 13.15
CA ALA A 228 8.37 -14.71 12.27
C ALA A 228 8.29 -15.94 11.34
N THR A 229 9.42 -16.58 11.02
CA THR A 229 9.42 -17.84 10.26
C THR A 229 8.75 -19.01 10.99
N ASP A 230 8.56 -18.93 12.31
CA ASP A 230 7.87 -19.95 13.10
C ASP A 230 6.34 -19.81 13.05
N LEU A 231 5.83 -18.71 12.49
CA LEU A 231 4.39 -18.47 12.40
C LEU A 231 3.81 -19.25 11.19
N PRO A 232 2.83 -20.14 11.38
CA PRO A 232 2.34 -21.02 10.32
C PRO A 232 1.60 -20.29 9.18
N HIS A 233 1.17 -19.04 9.44
CA HIS A 233 0.49 -18.17 8.47
C HIS A 233 1.40 -17.10 7.88
N VAL A 234 2.71 -17.15 8.14
CA VAL A 234 3.70 -16.22 7.61
C VAL A 234 4.75 -17.01 6.83
N ARG A 235 4.94 -16.64 5.57
CA ARG A 235 6.00 -17.16 4.71
C ARG A 235 6.91 -16.01 4.33
N ILE A 236 8.21 -16.21 4.50
CA ILE A 236 9.23 -15.24 4.12
C ILE A 236 10.18 -15.94 3.15
N GLN A 237 10.50 -15.29 2.04
CA GLN A 237 11.59 -15.67 1.14
C GLN A 237 12.51 -14.48 0.91
N ILE A 238 13.78 -14.75 0.69
CA ILE A 238 14.80 -13.74 0.41
C ILE A 238 15.26 -13.89 -1.04
N VAL A 239 15.24 -12.80 -1.81
CA VAL A 239 15.82 -12.79 -3.17
C VAL A 239 17.31 -13.07 -3.07
N LYS A 240 17.84 -13.97 -3.91
CA LYS A 240 19.27 -14.31 -3.87
C LYS A 240 20.11 -13.11 -4.31
N ARG A 241 21.25 -12.88 -3.65
CA ARG A 241 22.26 -11.88 -4.06
C ARG A 241 22.57 -11.99 -5.55
N GLY A 242 22.56 -10.85 -6.25
CA GLY A 242 22.90 -10.77 -7.67
C GLY A 242 21.85 -11.37 -8.61
N ALA A 243 20.75 -11.93 -8.09
CA ALA A 243 19.61 -12.24 -8.93
C ALA A 243 18.91 -10.93 -9.29
N CYS A 244 18.78 -10.66 -10.59
CA CYS A 244 17.94 -9.57 -11.05
C CYS A 244 16.48 -10.02 -10.94
N ALA A 245 15.89 -9.84 -9.76
CA ALA A 245 14.44 -9.77 -9.63
C ALA A 245 14.00 -8.57 -10.48
N ALA A 246 13.55 -8.83 -11.71
CA ALA A 246 13.38 -7.83 -12.75
C ALA A 246 12.66 -6.55 -12.24
N ARG A 247 13.35 -5.41 -12.31
CA ARG A 247 12.89 -3.99 -12.44
C ARG A 247 11.64 -3.50 -11.68
N SER A 248 11.06 -4.28 -10.77
CA SER A 248 9.80 -3.95 -10.13
C SER A 248 10.06 -3.15 -8.85
N ASN A 249 9.30 -2.07 -8.69
CA ASN A 249 9.19 -1.39 -7.40
C ASN A 249 8.49 -2.30 -6.39
N SER A 250 8.56 -1.97 -5.11
CA SER A 250 7.77 -2.66 -4.09
C SER A 250 6.28 -2.63 -4.43
N PHE A 251 5.60 -3.76 -4.21
CA PHE A 251 4.16 -3.88 -4.43
C PHE A 251 3.56 -4.91 -3.48
N SER A 252 2.26 -4.77 -3.24
CA SER A 252 1.48 -5.79 -2.53
C SER A 252 0.30 -6.26 -3.36
N ILE A 253 -0.04 -7.54 -3.27
CA ILE A 253 -1.27 -8.11 -3.83
C ILE A 253 -2.12 -8.58 -2.66
N LEU A 254 -3.27 -7.95 -2.46
CA LEU A 254 -4.26 -8.32 -1.46
C LEU A 254 -5.30 -9.20 -2.13
N ARG A 255 -5.36 -10.49 -1.79
CA ARG A 255 -6.46 -11.35 -2.23
C ARG A 255 -7.56 -11.38 -1.20
N LEU A 256 -8.75 -10.94 -1.59
CA LEU A 256 -9.90 -10.92 -0.68
C LEU A 256 -10.61 -12.28 -0.67
N ARG A 257 -11.53 -12.47 0.28
CA ARG A 257 -12.36 -13.68 0.41
C ARG A 257 -13.51 -13.76 -0.62
N SER A 258 -13.52 -12.86 -1.59
CA SER A 258 -14.53 -12.73 -2.64
C SER A 258 -13.89 -13.06 -3.99
N ALA A 259 -14.47 -13.96 -4.75
CA ALA A 259 -14.03 -14.29 -6.10
C ALA A 259 -14.20 -13.12 -7.06
N ARG A 260 -15.15 -12.22 -6.79
CA ARG A 260 -15.41 -11.05 -7.64
C ARG A 260 -14.50 -9.88 -7.33
N LEU A 261 -14.08 -9.74 -6.07
CA LEU A 261 -12.99 -8.85 -5.64
C LEU A 261 -11.72 -9.68 -5.37
N SER A 262 -11.34 -10.50 -6.36
CA SER A 262 -10.35 -11.57 -6.17
C SER A 262 -9.00 -11.06 -5.70
N GLU A 263 -8.54 -9.95 -6.26
CA GLU A 263 -7.27 -9.33 -5.88
C GLU A 263 -7.22 -7.82 -6.11
N VAL A 264 -6.41 -7.15 -5.30
CA VAL A 264 -6.07 -5.74 -5.45
C VAL A 264 -4.56 -5.60 -5.39
N VAL A 265 -3.96 -5.06 -6.44
CA VAL A 265 -2.56 -4.64 -6.39
C VAL A 265 -2.49 -3.26 -5.75
N TYR A 266 -1.60 -3.13 -4.77
CA TYR A 266 -1.32 -1.90 -4.05
C TYR A 266 0.12 -1.46 -4.34
N LEU A 267 0.27 -0.20 -4.74
CA LEU A 267 1.55 0.46 -4.95
C LEU A 267 1.58 1.74 -4.13
N GLU A 268 2.47 1.79 -3.14
CA GLU A 268 2.70 3.01 -2.37
C GLU A 268 3.52 4.00 -3.20
N GLN A 269 3.11 5.27 -3.22
CA GLN A 269 3.88 6.38 -3.77
C GLN A 269 4.19 7.36 -2.63
N LEU A 270 4.89 8.46 -2.94
CA LEU A 270 5.35 9.40 -1.91
C LEU A 270 4.18 10.11 -1.20
N ASP A 271 3.14 10.49 -1.93
CA ASP A 271 1.99 11.26 -1.45
C ASP A 271 0.64 10.58 -1.70
N ASP A 272 0.58 9.56 -2.58
CA ASP A 272 -0.62 8.81 -2.92
C ASP A 272 -0.34 7.30 -2.98
N ALA A 273 -1.36 6.51 -3.31
CA ALA A 273 -1.19 5.11 -3.65
C ALA A 273 -2.10 4.67 -4.79
N LEU A 274 -1.61 3.75 -5.62
CA LEU A 274 -2.41 3.14 -6.67
C LEU A 274 -3.03 1.83 -6.19
N PHE A 275 -4.32 1.68 -6.47
CA PHE A 275 -5.08 0.45 -6.27
C PHE A 275 -5.54 -0.07 -7.63
N ILE A 276 -5.09 -1.27 -8.01
CA ILE A 276 -5.41 -1.91 -9.29
C ILE A 276 -6.25 -3.15 -9.02
N GLU A 277 -7.50 -3.10 -9.44
CA GLU A 277 -8.47 -4.19 -9.29
C GLU A 277 -8.77 -4.89 -10.63
N ASP A 278 -8.44 -4.21 -11.72
CA ASP A 278 -8.65 -4.73 -13.06
C ASP A 278 -7.69 -5.91 -13.30
N VAL A 279 -8.28 -7.07 -13.63
CA VAL A 279 -7.54 -8.33 -13.81
C VAL A 279 -6.47 -8.22 -14.90
N ALA A 280 -6.75 -7.53 -16.01
CA ALA A 280 -5.78 -7.37 -17.08
C ALA A 280 -4.62 -6.45 -16.66
N LYS A 281 -4.90 -5.45 -15.82
CA LYS A 281 -3.86 -4.56 -15.25
C LYS A 281 -3.12 -5.18 -14.07
N SER A 282 -3.69 -6.16 -13.36
CA SER A 282 -3.00 -6.89 -12.29
C SER A 282 -2.07 -7.98 -12.83
N GLU A 283 -2.32 -8.50 -14.04
CA GLU A 283 -1.55 -9.59 -14.64
C GLU A 283 -0.03 -9.39 -14.62
N PRO A 284 0.53 -8.23 -15.01
CA PRO A 284 1.97 -8.01 -14.97
C PRO A 284 2.57 -8.16 -13.56
N TYR A 285 1.82 -7.81 -12.51
CA TYR A 285 2.27 -7.95 -11.12
C TYR A 285 2.24 -9.41 -10.66
N ARG A 286 1.31 -10.23 -11.15
CA ARG A 286 1.31 -11.68 -10.87
C ARG A 286 2.47 -12.38 -11.55
N ILE A 287 2.78 -11.99 -12.79
CA ILE A 287 3.95 -12.48 -13.52
C ILE A 287 5.21 -12.09 -12.76
N ALA A 288 5.37 -10.81 -12.42
CA ALA A 288 6.50 -10.33 -11.63
C ALA A 288 6.62 -11.07 -10.28
N TRP A 289 5.52 -11.25 -9.55
CA TRP A 289 5.50 -12.02 -8.30
C TRP A 289 6.05 -13.45 -8.51
N SER A 290 5.63 -14.11 -9.58
CA SER A 290 6.05 -15.48 -9.90
C SER A 290 7.54 -15.53 -10.27
N GLU A 291 8.01 -14.59 -11.09
CA GLU A 291 9.42 -14.46 -11.48
C GLU A 291 10.33 -14.18 -10.28
N ILE A 292 9.92 -13.26 -9.41
CA ILE A 292 10.61 -12.97 -8.15
C ILE A 292 10.67 -14.21 -7.26
N GLY A 293 9.56 -14.95 -7.16
CA GLY A 293 9.50 -16.21 -6.40
C GLY A 293 10.45 -17.30 -6.90
N ILE A 294 10.71 -17.35 -8.21
CA ILE A 294 11.66 -18.30 -8.83
C ILE A 294 13.10 -17.99 -8.42
N VAL A 295 13.47 -16.71 -8.37
CA VAL A 295 14.83 -16.28 -8.02
C VAL A 295 15.06 -16.17 -6.51
N ALA A 296 13.99 -16.12 -5.71
CA ALA A 296 14.06 -16.16 -4.26
C ALA A 296 14.51 -17.54 -3.72
N CYS A 297 15.05 -17.55 -2.50
CA CYS A 297 15.33 -18.81 -1.81
C CYS A 297 14.05 -19.59 -1.53
N LYS A 298 14.16 -20.91 -1.32
CA LYS A 298 13.02 -21.67 -0.82
C LYS A 298 12.66 -21.20 0.59
N PRO A 299 11.37 -21.21 0.99
CA PRO A 299 10.96 -20.83 2.34
C PRO A 299 11.73 -21.56 3.45
N GLU A 300 12.08 -22.84 3.23
CA GLU A 300 12.84 -23.64 4.21
C GLU A 300 14.28 -23.12 4.43
N ASP A 301 14.87 -22.46 3.42
CA ASP A 301 16.21 -21.89 3.49
C ASP A 301 16.24 -20.51 4.18
N THR A 302 15.10 -19.83 4.29
CA THR A 302 15.02 -18.44 4.76
C THR A 302 15.63 -18.26 6.16
N ARG A 303 15.27 -19.13 7.12
CA ARG A 303 15.79 -19.04 8.49
C ARG A 303 17.32 -19.07 8.51
N ARG A 304 17.92 -20.03 7.80
CA ARG A 304 19.37 -20.18 7.71
C ARG A 304 20.04 -18.94 7.11
N ILE A 305 19.44 -18.35 6.07
CA ILE A 305 19.96 -17.12 5.44
C ILE A 305 19.92 -15.96 6.44
N LEU A 306 18.80 -15.76 7.15
CA LEU A 306 18.67 -14.70 8.15
C LEU A 306 19.67 -14.86 9.30
N GLU A 307 19.89 -16.08 9.80
CA GLU A 307 20.90 -16.38 10.84
C GLU A 307 22.34 -16.16 10.36
N GLN A 308 22.61 -16.37 9.06
CA GLN A 308 23.91 -16.05 8.46
C GLN A 308 24.11 -14.53 8.36
N THR A 309 23.09 -13.79 7.93
CA THR A 309 23.12 -12.33 7.86
C THR A 309 23.30 -11.71 9.26
N LEU A 310 22.54 -12.18 10.26
CA LEU A 310 22.66 -11.71 11.65
C LEU A 310 24.07 -11.88 12.23
N ARG A 311 24.77 -12.96 11.88
CA ARG A 311 26.16 -13.20 12.27
C ARG A 311 27.16 -12.25 11.60
N ARG A 312 26.85 -11.76 10.40
CA ARG A 312 27.68 -10.77 9.67
C ARG A 312 27.47 -9.35 10.17
N CYS A 313 26.30 -9.04 10.74
CA CYS A 313 26.03 -7.78 11.44
C CYS A 313 26.69 -7.73 12.84
N GLY A 314 27.80 -8.46 13.04
CA GLY A 314 28.55 -8.59 14.29
C GLY A 314 29.90 -7.93 14.17
#